data_AF-A0A146MHI4-F1
#
_entry.id   AF-A0A146MHI4-F1
#
_cell.length_a   1.000
_cell.length_b   1.000
_cell.length_c   1.000
_cell.angle_alpha   90.00
_cell.angle_beta   90.00
_cell.angle_gamma   90.00
#
_symmetry.space_group_name_H-M   'P 1'
#
loop_
_entity.id
_entity.type
_entity.pdbx_description
1 polymer ?
#
loop_
_entity_poly.entity_id
_entity_poly.type
_entity_poly.pdbx_seq_one_letter_code
_entity_poly.pdbx_strand_id
1 'polypeptide(L)'
;MRQISHVKIPRGIKNKLDEPNAQVELHLFSDASEIGYGAVAYARVSYLNEPPYCILLYSKSRVAPIKPVTVPRLEMAAAVLSVRLSEVLQRSLPNFSAK
;
A
#
# COMPACT_ATOMS: atom_id res chain seq x y z
N MET A 1 13.76 19.28 22.14
CA MET A 1 12.91 18.74 21.05
C MET A 1 12.46 17.31 21.36
N ARG A 2 11.80 17.06 22.51
CA ARG A 2 11.53 15.70 23.07
C ARG A 2 10.04 15.30 23.16
N GLN A 3 9.11 16.12 22.65
CA GLN A 3 7.65 15.95 22.85
C GLN A 3 6.90 15.42 21.61
N ILE A 4 7.54 15.26 20.45
CA ILE A 4 6.88 14.85 19.20
C ILE A 4 6.47 13.36 19.20
N SER A 5 7.14 12.52 19.99
CA SER A 5 6.87 11.07 20.04
C SER A 5 5.45 10.70 20.50
N HIS A 6 4.73 11.61 21.15
CA HIS A 6 3.36 11.40 21.62
C HIS A 6 2.29 12.00 20.69
N VAL A 7 2.70 12.72 19.64
CA VAL A 7 1.76 13.33 18.69
C VAL A 7 1.23 12.23 17.78
N LYS A 8 -0.05 11.86 17.96
CA LYS A 8 -0.77 10.94 17.08
C LYS A 8 -1.60 11.75 16.09
N ILE A 9 -1.23 11.72 14.82
CA ILE A 9 -2.06 12.27 13.74
C ILE A 9 -2.94 11.12 13.22
N PRO A 10 -4.28 11.21 13.36
CA PRO A 10 -5.15 10.17 12.84
C PRO A 10 -5.07 10.16 11.30
N ARG A 11 -4.67 9.03 10.72
CA ARG A 11 -4.92 8.79 9.29
C ARG A 11 -6.43 8.64 9.09
N GLY A 12 -7.01 9.37 8.14
CA GLY A 12 -8.44 9.32 7.77
C GLY A 12 -8.87 8.02 7.07
N ILE A 13 -8.42 6.88 7.61
CA ILE A 13 -8.60 5.54 7.03
C ILE A 13 -9.35 4.63 8.03
N LYS A 14 -9.08 4.75 9.34
CA LYS A 14 -9.56 3.80 10.37
C LYS A 14 -11.08 3.61 10.37
N ASN A 15 -11.84 4.70 10.31
CA ASN A 15 -13.31 4.60 10.40
C ASN A 15 -13.95 3.91 9.18
N LYS A 16 -13.24 3.77 8.06
CA LYS A 16 -13.77 3.18 6.82
C LYS A 16 -13.46 1.69 6.67
N LEU A 17 -12.37 1.23 7.29
CA LEU A 17 -11.95 -0.18 7.19
C LEU A 17 -12.62 -1.07 8.23
N ASP A 18 -13.02 -0.50 9.37
CA ASP A 18 -13.58 -1.23 10.50
C ASP A 18 -15.13 -1.16 10.53
N GLU A 19 -15.78 -0.79 9.42
CA GLU A 19 -17.23 -0.70 9.37
C GLU A 19 -17.91 -2.08 9.43
N PRO A 20 -19.00 -2.22 10.20
CA PRO A 20 -19.72 -3.48 10.29
C PRO A 20 -20.23 -3.90 8.91
N ASN A 21 -20.04 -5.17 8.57
CA ASN A 21 -20.37 -5.78 7.27
C ASN A 21 -19.49 -5.33 6.07
N ALA A 22 -18.44 -4.54 6.30
CA ALA A 22 -17.46 -4.25 5.26
C ALA A 22 -16.60 -5.49 4.96
N GLN A 23 -16.53 -5.88 3.69
CA GLN A 23 -15.49 -6.78 3.20
C GLN A 23 -14.32 -5.94 2.70
N VAL A 24 -13.13 -6.25 3.23
CA VAL A 24 -11.93 -5.47 2.97
C VAL A 24 -10.88 -6.36 2.34
N GLU A 25 -10.37 -5.95 1.19
CA GLU A 25 -9.34 -6.65 0.43
C GLU A 25 -8.11 -5.76 0.24
N LEU A 26 -6.91 -6.36 0.33
CA LEU A 26 -5.66 -5.69 0.01
C LEU A 26 -5.31 -5.90 -1.46
N HIS A 27 -5.26 -4.82 -2.22
CA HIS A 27 -4.84 -4.85 -3.62
C HIS A 27 -3.49 -4.17 -3.76
N LEU A 28 -2.51 -4.91 -4.25
CA LEU A 28 -1.15 -4.44 -4.46
C LEU A 28 -0.88 -4.34 -5.96
N PHE A 29 -0.41 -3.17 -6.39
CA PHE A 29 0.01 -2.94 -7.77
C PHE A 29 1.49 -2.53 -7.78
N SER A 30 2.20 -2.96 -8.80
CA SER A 30 3.58 -2.58 -9.03
C SER A 30 3.79 -2.29 -10.50
N ASP A 31 4.60 -1.28 -10.79
CA ASP A 31 4.91 -0.87 -12.14
C ASP A 31 6.37 -0.44 -12.24
N ALA A 32 6.94 -0.56 -13.43
CA ALA A 32 8.30 -0.18 -13.73
C ALA A 32 8.46 0.34 -15.16
N SER A 33 9.37 1.30 -15.30
CA SER A 33 9.75 1.93 -16.55
C SER A 33 11.27 2.15 -16.55
N GLU A 34 11.81 2.59 -17.69
CA GLU A 34 13.24 2.90 -17.82
C GLU A 34 13.72 4.00 -16.84
N ILE A 35 12.81 4.86 -16.38
CA ILE A 35 13.13 5.99 -15.50
C ILE A 35 12.86 5.72 -14.01
N GLY A 36 12.11 4.66 -13.67
CA GLY A 36 11.76 4.38 -12.29
C GLY A 36 10.80 3.22 -12.12
N TYR A 37 10.64 2.80 -10.87
CA TYR A 37 9.76 1.70 -10.48
C TYR A 37 9.09 1.98 -9.14
N GLY A 38 7.93 1.38 -8.91
CA GLY A 38 7.15 1.66 -7.71
C GLY A 38 6.11 0.60 -7.41
N ALA A 39 5.56 0.69 -6.20
CA ALA A 39 4.45 -0.13 -5.78
C ALA A 39 3.46 0.70 -4.97
N VAL A 40 2.20 0.28 -5.01
CA VAL A 40 1.08 0.91 -4.33
C VAL A 40 0.14 -0.13 -3.75
N ALA A 41 -0.37 0.17 -2.56
CA ALA A 41 -1.30 -0.67 -1.82
C ALA A 41 -2.63 0.06 -1.62
N TYR A 42 -3.71 -0.54 -2.12
CA TYR A 42 -5.08 -0.07 -1.95
C TYR A 42 -5.85 -1.02 -1.04
N ALA A 43 -6.70 -0.47 -0.18
CA ALA A 43 -7.80 -1.21 0.41
C ALA A 43 -9.02 -1.07 -0.49
N ARG A 44 -9.54 -2.18 -0.99
CA ARG A 44 -10.86 -2.22 -1.61
C ARG A 44 -11.88 -2.57 -0.53
N VAL A 45 -12.87 -1.71 -0.34
CA VAL A 45 -13.94 -1.90 0.63
C VAL A 45 -15.24 -2.14 -0.14
N SER A 46 -15.94 -3.21 0.18
CA SER A 46 -17.24 -3.56 -0.41
C SER A 46 -18.27 -3.88 0.66
N TYR A 47 -19.53 -3.59 0.35
CA TYR A 47 -20.70 -3.87 1.18
C TYR A 47 -21.73 -4.60 0.33
N LEU A 48 -22.67 -5.28 0.97
CA LEU A 48 -23.69 -6.07 0.26
C LEU A 48 -24.55 -5.22 -0.70
N ASN A 49 -24.82 -3.96 -0.34
CA ASN A 49 -25.78 -3.10 -1.03
C ASN A 49 -25.19 -1.78 -1.52
N GLU A 50 -23.86 -1.64 -1.51
CA GLU A 50 -23.19 -0.39 -1.91
C GLU A 50 -22.08 -0.66 -2.93
N PRO A 51 -21.84 0.28 -3.86
CA PRO A 51 -20.72 0.16 -4.78
C PRO A 51 -19.40 0.11 -4.01
N PRO A 52 -18.45 -0.76 -4.41
CA PRO A 52 -17.17 -0.83 -3.75
C PRO A 52 -16.38 0.47 -3.99
N TYR A 53 -15.55 0.85 -3.01
CA TYR A 53 -14.63 1.96 -3.14
C TYR A 53 -13.22 1.57 -2.72
N CYS A 54 -12.23 2.33 -3.19
CA CYS A 54 -10.82 2.06 -2.93
C CYS A 54 -10.19 3.20 -2.12
N ILE A 55 -9.37 2.84 -1.13
CA ILE A 55 -8.57 3.77 -0.33
C ILE A 55 -7.09 3.48 -0.57
N LEU A 56 -6.31 4.51 -0.90
CA LEU A 56 -4.85 4.41 -0.93
C LEU A 56 -4.31 4.27 0.51
N LEU A 57 -3.68 3.14 0.82
CA LEU A 57 -3.10 2.90 2.14
C LEU A 57 -1.65 3.35 2.23
N TYR A 58 -0.85 2.98 1.22
CA TYR A 58 0.57 3.23 1.18
C TYR A 58 1.10 3.12 -0.25
N SER A 59 2.09 3.94 -0.61
CA SER A 59 2.79 3.85 -1.88
C SER A 59 4.26 4.14 -1.69
N LYS A 60 5.09 3.61 -2.60
CA LYS A 60 6.51 3.87 -2.63
C LYS A 60 7.03 3.79 -4.06
N SER A 61 7.75 4.81 -4.48
CA SER A 61 8.42 4.87 -5.78
C SER A 61 9.93 5.07 -5.60
N ARG A 62 10.69 4.70 -6.63
CA ARG A 62 12.15 4.83 -6.72
C ARG A 62 12.54 5.20 -8.14
N VAL A 63 13.53 6.07 -8.27
CA VAL A 63 14.17 6.39 -9.55
C VAL A 63 15.01 5.18 -10.00
N ALA A 64 15.06 4.93 -11.30
CA ALA A 64 15.90 3.88 -11.86
C ALA A 64 17.39 4.15 -11.55
N PRO A 65 18.22 3.10 -11.35
CA PRO A 65 19.64 3.30 -11.10
C PRO A 65 20.33 4.01 -12.27
N ILE A 66 21.36 4.80 -11.97
CA ILE A 66 22.18 5.49 -13.00
C ILE A 66 22.82 4.48 -13.96
N LYS A 67 23.22 3.31 -13.44
CA LYS A 67 23.68 2.20 -14.28
C LYS A 67 22.46 1.56 -14.95
N PRO A 68 22.43 1.44 -16.29
CA PRO A 68 21.29 0.86 -16.99
C PRO A 68 20.94 -0.54 -16.47
N VAL A 69 19.67 -0.73 -16.19
CA VAL A 69 19.09 -2.01 -15.80
C VAL A 69 17.92 -2.29 -16.75
N THR A 70 17.72 -3.54 -17.14
CA THR A 70 16.64 -3.91 -18.04
C THR A 70 15.28 -3.71 -17.37
N VAL A 71 14.25 -3.34 -18.15
CA VAL A 71 12.88 -3.17 -17.65
C VAL A 71 12.37 -4.40 -16.88
N PRO A 72 12.56 -5.66 -17.35
CA PRO A 72 12.15 -6.83 -16.57
C PRO A 72 12.77 -6.94 -15.17
N ARG A 73 14.02 -6.48 -14.99
CA ARG A 73 14.67 -6.44 -13.67
C ARG A 73 14.07 -5.34 -12.79
N LEU A 74 13.67 -4.21 -13.37
CA LEU A 74 12.97 -3.14 -12.65
C LEU A 74 11.55 -3.57 -12.27
N GLU A 75 10.84 -4.29 -13.14
CA GLU A 75 9.54 -4.90 -12.82
C GLU A 75 9.66 -5.87 -11.64
N MET A 76 10.68 -6.75 -11.66
CA MET A 76 10.97 -7.62 -10.52
C MET A 76 11.26 -6.82 -9.24
N ALA A 77 12.02 -5.73 -9.33
CA ALA A 77 12.28 -4.86 -8.19
C ALA A 77 11.01 -4.16 -7.67
N ALA A 78 10.08 -3.78 -8.56
CA ALA A 78 8.77 -3.25 -8.22
C ALA A 78 7.91 -4.30 -7.49
N ALA A 79 7.91 -5.55 -7.96
CA ALA A 79 7.21 -6.66 -7.31
C ALA A 79 7.79 -6.93 -5.90
N VAL A 80 9.12 -6.93 -5.75
CA VAL A 80 9.76 -7.05 -4.42
C VAL A 80 9.38 -5.88 -3.51
N LEU A 81 9.31 -4.67 -4.07
CA LEU A 81 8.87 -3.50 -3.32
C LEU A 81 7.43 -3.67 -2.83
N SER A 82 6.54 -4.17 -3.67
CA SER A 82 5.14 -4.47 -3.36
C SER A 82 4.98 -5.44 -2.19
N VAL A 83 5.72 -6.56 -2.18
CA VAL A 83 5.72 -7.51 -1.05
C VAL A 83 6.15 -6.83 0.25
N ARG A 84 7.22 -6.02 0.21
CA ARG A 84 7.68 -5.26 1.38
C ARG A 84 6.64 -4.24 1.86
N LEU A 85 5.87 -3.64 0.96
CA LEU A 85 4.76 -2.77 1.35
C LEU A 85 3.69 -3.55 2.11
N SER A 86 3.34 -4.75 1.64
CA SER A 86 2.41 -5.64 2.31
C SER A 86 2.85 -5.96 3.73
N GLU A 87 4.12 -6.35 3.92
CA GLU A 87 4.68 -6.65 5.25
C GLU A 87 4.60 -5.45 6.21
N VAL A 88 4.88 -4.23 5.72
CA VAL A 88 4.77 -3.01 6.53
C VAL A 88 3.31 -2.73 6.91
N LEU A 89 2.37 -2.95 5.99
CA LEU A 89 0.95 -2.76 6.26
C LEU A 89 0.43 -3.77 7.27
N GLN A 90 0.75 -5.05 7.12
CA GLN A 90 0.36 -6.09 8.08
C GLN A 90 0.90 -5.80 9.49
N ARG A 91 2.14 -5.30 9.61
CA ARG A 91 2.71 -4.91 10.91
C ARG A 91 2.05 -3.68 11.54
N SER A 92 1.60 -2.74 10.71
CA SER A 92 1.03 -1.46 11.20
C SER A 92 -0.50 -1.50 11.35
N LEU A 93 -1.17 -2.43 10.69
CA LEU A 93 -2.61 -2.64 10.68
C LEU A 93 -2.89 -4.15 10.93
N PRO A 94 -2.71 -4.65 12.17
CA PRO A 94 -2.81 -6.08 12.46
C PRO A 94 -4.20 -6.69 12.22
N ASN A 95 -5.25 -5.85 12.22
CA ASN A 95 -6.62 -6.28 11.94
C ASN A 95 -6.91 -6.38 10.43
N PHE A 96 -5.97 -5.95 9.59
CA PHE A 96 -6.10 -5.95 8.15
C PHE A 96 -5.41 -7.20 7.59
N SER A 97 -6.12 -8.33 7.61
CA SER A 97 -5.65 -9.54 6.96
C SER A 97 -6.12 -9.52 5.50
N ALA A 98 -5.16 -9.41 4.57
CA ALA A 98 -5.40 -9.80 3.19
C ALA A 98 -5.85 -11.27 3.21
N LYS A 99 -7.06 -11.55 2.71
CA LYS A 99 -7.48 -12.92 2.42
C LYS A 99 -6.80 -13.41 1.15
#